data_AF-A0A502E727-F1
#
_entry.id   AF-A0A502E727-F1
#
_cell.length_a   1.000
_cell.length_b   1.000
_cell.length_c   1.000
_cell.angle_alpha   90.00
_cell.angle_beta   90.00
_cell.angle_gamma   90.00
#
_symmetry.space_group_name_H-M   'P 1'
#
loop_
_entity.id
_entity.type
_entity.pdbx_description
1 polymer ?
#
loop_
_entity_poly.entity_id
_entity_poly.type
_entity_poly.pdbx_seq_one_letter_code
_entity_poly.pdbx_strand_id
1 'polypeptide(L)'
;MKLKLIYIVFFGSVFGCFAQKDTLQNPYFKSYNDKVTASIYYLDTSNSFQIGFDSEGKKKYLDLTPNRREQLGLSLSFQFVDISLGFAPKFFSENKDNSDSKLFSFNTRFYYKKWMQSFTFINQKGFYASEETIQVGFPRMRTTKIGGSTSYVFNDNFSYKTLVNQNEWQTKSSGSFIPSFSFYYTNLNLNDVPNSSNGDIYVFSLAPSYFYNFVISDHILIGSGLALGAGINDVDGETSALLQLDFNLKLAYNSDRFFAYTSLNTVNFVQNGDAEARLNDNISTLKFSVGYRFDPPRKVKEVYEKVNQKTGL
;
A
#
# COMPACT_ATOMS: atom_id res chain seq x y z
N MET A 1 18.72 -7.52 14.29
CA MET A 1 19.51 -7.25 13.07
C MET A 1 19.43 -5.76 12.73
N LYS A 2 20.55 -5.05 12.59
CA LYS A 2 20.59 -3.57 12.67
C LYS A 2 19.97 -2.88 11.44
N LEU A 3 19.16 -1.82 11.66
CA LEU A 3 18.56 -0.89 10.67
C LEU A 3 19.44 -0.54 9.46
N LYS A 4 20.78 -0.61 9.62
CA LYS A 4 21.79 -0.39 8.58
C LYS A 4 21.60 -1.23 7.32
N LEU A 5 21.10 -2.46 7.41
CA LEU A 5 20.91 -3.32 6.23
C LEU A 5 19.73 -2.85 5.35
N ILE A 6 18.68 -2.30 5.97
CA ILE A 6 17.49 -1.77 5.28
C ILE A 6 17.88 -0.57 4.40
N TYR A 7 18.75 0.31 4.88
CA TYR A 7 19.23 1.44 4.10
C TYR A 7 20.04 1.03 2.86
N ILE A 8 20.86 -0.03 2.98
CA ILE A 8 21.75 -0.47 1.89
C ILE A 8 20.94 -1.09 0.74
N VAL A 9 19.94 -1.91 1.06
CA VAL A 9 19.05 -2.50 0.04
C VAL A 9 18.14 -1.44 -0.60
N PHE A 10 17.67 -0.46 0.20
CA PHE A 10 16.77 0.59 -0.28
C PHE A 10 17.46 1.64 -1.16
N PHE A 11 18.70 2.03 -0.87
CA PHE A 11 19.44 3.01 -1.68
C PHE A 11 20.27 2.38 -2.80
N GLY A 12 20.68 1.11 -2.69
CA GLY A 12 21.47 0.43 -3.71
C GLY A 12 20.74 0.26 -5.06
N SER A 13 19.41 0.16 -5.04
CA SER A 13 18.59 0.02 -6.25
C SER A 13 18.31 1.34 -6.98
N VAL A 14 18.59 2.50 -6.36
CA VAL A 14 18.19 3.82 -6.87
C VAL A 14 19.26 4.50 -7.74
N PHE A 15 20.54 4.13 -7.62
CA PHE A 15 21.65 4.94 -8.17
C PHE A 15 22.42 4.33 -9.34
N GLY A 16 22.01 3.17 -9.86
CA GLY A 16 22.70 2.50 -10.97
C GLY A 16 21.92 2.54 -12.27
N CYS A 17 21.83 3.68 -12.95
CA CYS A 17 21.70 3.85 -14.42
C CYS A 17 21.13 5.24 -14.75
N PHE A 18 22.01 6.19 -15.07
CA PHE A 18 21.65 7.50 -15.63
C PHE A 18 21.77 7.50 -17.16
N ALA A 19 20.96 8.35 -17.79
CA ALA A 19 20.85 8.67 -19.22
C ALA A 19 19.85 7.86 -20.05
N GLN A 20 18.61 8.36 -20.12
CA GLN A 20 17.86 8.42 -21.39
C GLN A 20 16.76 9.49 -21.25
N LYS A 21 16.72 10.43 -22.20
CA LYS A 21 15.63 11.41 -22.32
C LYS A 21 14.44 10.72 -22.97
N ASP A 22 13.37 10.48 -22.22
CA ASP A 22 12.07 10.13 -22.80
C ASP A 22 11.27 11.41 -23.01
N THR A 23 11.32 11.94 -24.23
CA THR A 23 10.57 13.14 -24.64
C THR A 23 9.64 12.84 -25.83
N LEU A 24 9.13 11.62 -25.92
CA LEU A 24 8.08 11.27 -26.89
C LEU A 24 6.74 11.13 -26.16
N GLN A 25 5.75 11.90 -26.61
CA GLN A 25 4.36 11.74 -26.17
C GLN A 25 3.92 10.31 -26.48
N ASN A 26 3.68 9.52 -25.44
CA ASN A 26 3.14 8.18 -25.61
C ASN A 26 1.66 8.29 -26.03
N PRO A 27 1.25 7.78 -27.20
CA PRO A 27 -0.14 7.91 -27.66
C PRO A 27 -1.14 7.07 -26.86
N TYR A 28 -0.69 6.20 -25.96
CA TYR A 28 -1.54 5.33 -25.13
C TYR A 28 -1.96 5.95 -23.80
N PHE A 29 -1.28 6.99 -23.32
CA PHE A 29 -1.68 7.69 -22.11
C PHE A 29 -1.24 9.15 -22.09
N LYS A 30 -2.07 9.98 -21.47
CA LYS A 30 -1.77 11.39 -21.20
C LYS A 30 -1.10 11.53 -19.85
N SER A 31 0.04 12.21 -19.80
CA SER A 31 0.72 12.54 -18.55
C SER A 31 0.27 13.91 -18.03
N TYR A 32 0.16 14.04 -16.71
CA TYR A 32 -0.06 15.30 -16.00
C TYR A 32 1.15 15.68 -15.14
N ASN A 33 2.37 15.27 -15.51
CA ASN A 33 3.59 15.58 -14.77
C ASN A 33 3.85 17.10 -14.65
N ASP A 34 3.25 17.93 -15.51
CA ASP A 34 3.29 19.38 -15.45
C ASP A 34 2.39 19.98 -14.35
N LYS A 35 1.49 19.19 -13.77
CA LYS A 35 0.52 19.59 -12.75
C LYS A 35 0.75 18.89 -11.42
N VAL A 36 0.31 19.52 -10.35
CA VAL A 36 0.13 18.86 -9.06
C VAL A 36 -1.25 18.22 -9.04
N THR A 37 -1.28 16.91 -8.81
CA THR A 37 -2.51 16.12 -8.67
C THR A 37 -2.81 15.97 -7.19
N ALA A 38 -3.88 16.60 -6.70
CA ALA A 38 -4.30 16.49 -5.31
C ALA A 38 -5.64 15.77 -5.21
N SER A 39 -5.82 14.95 -4.18
CA SER A 39 -7.11 14.33 -3.88
C SER A 39 -7.34 14.17 -2.40
N ILE A 40 -8.62 14.17 -2.03
CA ILE A 40 -9.10 13.61 -0.77
C ILE A 40 -9.58 12.20 -1.04
N TYR A 41 -9.50 11.34 -0.03
CA TYR A 41 -10.07 10.01 -0.12
C TYR A 41 -10.67 9.56 1.20
N TYR A 42 -11.69 8.72 1.06
CA TYR A 42 -12.16 7.83 2.10
C TYR A 42 -11.61 6.43 1.82
N LEU A 43 -11.16 5.74 2.86
CA LEU A 43 -10.62 4.38 2.77
C LEU A 43 -11.22 3.54 3.90
N ASP A 44 -11.99 2.52 3.54
CA ASP A 44 -12.38 1.46 4.46
C ASP A 44 -11.39 0.31 4.34
N THR A 45 -10.85 -0.15 5.47
CA THR A 45 -9.89 -1.25 5.55
C THR A 45 -10.46 -2.35 6.43
N SER A 46 -10.81 -3.46 5.80
CA SER A 46 -11.04 -4.72 6.51
C SER A 46 -9.70 -5.42 6.69
N ASN A 47 -9.26 -5.54 7.95
CA ASN A 47 -8.13 -6.39 8.33
C ASN A 47 -8.51 -7.19 9.58
N SER A 48 -8.04 -8.44 9.63
CA SER A 48 -8.12 -9.34 10.76
C SER A 48 -6.77 -10.05 10.89
N PHE A 49 -6.17 -10.00 12.07
CA PHE A 49 -5.02 -10.83 12.39
C PHE A 49 -5.52 -12.05 13.14
N GLN A 50 -5.25 -13.25 12.63
CA GLN A 50 -5.47 -14.46 13.41
C GLN A 50 -4.18 -14.76 14.20
N ILE A 51 -4.29 -15.21 15.45
CA ILE A 51 -3.18 -15.77 16.23
C ILE A 51 -3.56 -17.20 16.63
N GLY A 52 -2.69 -18.17 16.30
CA GLY A 52 -2.83 -19.55 16.76
C GLY A 52 -2.26 -19.74 18.15
N PHE A 53 -2.92 -20.55 18.98
CA PHE A 53 -2.39 -21.01 20.27
C PHE A 53 -2.89 -22.43 20.56
N ASP A 54 -2.06 -23.23 21.22
CA ASP A 54 -2.46 -24.56 21.68
C ASP A 54 -3.16 -24.48 23.04
N SER A 55 -4.37 -25.02 23.11
CA SER A 55 -5.15 -25.16 24.34
C SER A 55 -5.65 -26.59 24.44
N GLU A 56 -5.19 -27.31 25.46
CA GLU A 56 -5.59 -28.70 25.75
C GLU A 56 -5.38 -29.67 24.55
N GLY A 57 -4.30 -29.50 23.79
CA GLY A 57 -3.98 -30.34 22.63
C GLY A 57 -4.84 -30.07 21.40
N LYS A 58 -5.65 -29.00 21.39
CA LYS A 58 -6.36 -28.48 20.23
C LYS A 58 -5.80 -27.11 19.85
N LYS A 59 -5.43 -26.94 18.57
CA LYS A 59 -5.10 -25.63 18.01
C LYS A 59 -6.35 -24.75 18.02
N LYS A 60 -6.32 -23.67 18.80
CA LYS A 60 -7.33 -22.61 18.80
C LYS A 60 -6.80 -21.38 18.08
N TYR A 61 -7.72 -20.53 17.62
CA TYR A 61 -7.41 -19.32 16.89
C TYR A 61 -8.14 -18.12 17.50
N LEU A 62 -7.42 -17.02 17.72
CA LEU A 62 -7.98 -15.76 18.18
C LEU A 62 -7.92 -14.73 17.04
N ASP A 63 -9.06 -14.14 16.70
CA ASP A 63 -9.12 -13.06 15.72
C ASP A 63 -8.96 -11.71 16.43
N LEU A 64 -7.87 -11.02 16.10
CA LEU A 64 -7.58 -9.65 16.52
C LEU A 64 -8.03 -8.68 15.43
N THR A 65 -9.03 -7.88 15.78
CA THR A 65 -9.63 -6.88 14.92
C THR A 65 -9.20 -5.47 15.34
N PRO A 66 -8.63 -4.68 14.41
CA PRO A 66 -8.46 -3.23 14.55
C PRO A 66 -9.71 -2.47 15.00
N ASN A 67 -9.56 -1.54 15.94
CA ASN A 67 -10.64 -0.64 16.39
C ASN A 67 -10.98 0.49 15.41
N ARG A 68 -10.05 0.80 14.51
CA ARG A 68 -10.18 1.86 13.51
C ARG A 68 -9.91 1.24 12.14
N ARG A 69 -10.88 1.32 11.24
CA ARG A 69 -10.87 0.70 9.91
C ARG A 69 -11.10 1.73 8.81
N GLU A 70 -11.89 2.75 9.10
CA GLU A 70 -12.22 3.83 8.17
C GLU A 70 -11.25 5.02 8.34
N GLN A 71 -10.66 5.47 7.24
CA GLN A 71 -9.75 6.61 7.18
C GLN A 71 -10.28 7.70 6.25
N LEU A 72 -9.99 8.94 6.61
CA LEU A 72 -9.90 10.04 5.66
C LEU A 72 -8.44 10.32 5.35
N GLY A 73 -8.15 10.69 4.11
CA GLY A 73 -6.79 11.02 3.73
C GLY A 73 -6.68 12.02 2.61
N LEU A 74 -5.44 12.45 2.43
CA LEU A 74 -4.99 13.39 1.43
C LEU A 74 -3.90 12.72 0.60
N SER A 75 -3.99 12.83 -0.72
CA SER A 75 -2.97 12.37 -1.65
C SER A 75 -2.48 13.52 -2.52
N LEU A 76 -1.18 13.59 -2.73
CA LEU A 76 -0.49 14.58 -3.57
C LEU A 76 0.48 13.84 -4.48
N SER A 77 0.34 14.02 -5.78
CA SER A 77 1.27 13.50 -6.78
C SER A 77 1.84 14.64 -7.61
N PHE A 78 3.15 14.61 -7.82
CA PHE A 78 3.85 15.53 -8.70
C PHE A 78 5.00 14.79 -9.36
N GLN A 79 4.96 14.72 -10.69
CA GLN A 79 6.00 14.10 -11.51
C GLN A 79 6.27 12.63 -11.16
N PHE A 80 7.43 12.34 -10.57
CA PHE A 80 7.88 11.01 -10.19
C PHE A 80 7.48 10.60 -8.78
N VAL A 81 6.91 11.50 -7.96
CA VAL A 81 6.59 11.21 -6.56
C VAL A 81 5.08 11.31 -6.30
N ASP A 82 4.59 10.37 -5.49
CA ASP A 82 3.24 10.32 -4.97
C ASP A 82 3.29 10.14 -3.46
N ILE A 83 2.53 10.94 -2.72
CA ILE A 83 2.48 10.93 -1.25
C ILE A 83 1.03 10.86 -0.82
N SER A 84 0.73 10.02 0.17
CA SER A 84 -0.58 9.91 0.78
C SER A 84 -0.49 9.85 2.31
N LEU A 85 -1.39 10.56 2.97
CA LEU A 85 -1.55 10.59 4.41
C LEU A 85 -2.99 10.23 4.76
N GLY A 86 -3.18 9.26 5.63
CA GLY A 86 -4.49 8.83 6.12
C GLY A 86 -4.56 8.86 7.64
N PHE A 87 -5.72 9.24 8.17
CA PHE A 87 -6.02 9.16 9.60
C PHE A 87 -7.46 8.69 9.80
N ALA A 88 -7.73 8.02 10.92
CA ALA A 88 -9.07 7.54 11.26
C ALA A 88 -9.80 8.52 12.20
N PRO A 89 -10.75 9.34 11.70
CA PRO A 89 -11.47 10.27 12.56
C PRO A 89 -12.46 9.56 13.50
N LYS A 90 -12.81 10.26 14.60
CA LYS A 90 -13.68 9.72 15.65
C LYS A 90 -15.17 9.64 15.29
N PHE A 91 -15.61 10.34 14.25
CA PHE A 91 -17.03 10.48 13.92
C PHE A 91 -17.61 9.33 13.08
N PHE A 92 -16.79 8.41 12.57
CA PHE A 92 -17.26 7.23 11.85
C PHE A 92 -17.74 6.15 12.83
N SER A 93 -18.90 5.56 12.58
CA SER A 93 -19.52 4.56 13.45
C SER A 93 -18.75 3.25 13.51
N GLU A 94 -18.14 2.84 12.39
CA GLU A 94 -17.29 1.63 12.31
C GLU A 94 -15.98 1.80 13.08
N ASN A 95 -15.54 3.03 13.29
CA ASN A 95 -14.38 3.35 14.09
C ASN A 95 -14.74 3.34 15.60
N LYS A 96 -15.04 2.15 16.13
CA LYS A 96 -15.36 1.92 17.54
C LYS A 96 -14.20 2.38 18.43
N ASP A 97 -14.42 3.42 19.25
CA ASP A 97 -13.40 3.88 20.18
C ASP A 97 -13.35 2.96 21.39
N ASN A 98 -12.16 2.45 21.71
CA ASN A 98 -11.92 1.73 22.94
C ASN A 98 -10.74 2.40 23.64
N SER A 99 -11.01 3.52 24.32
CA SER A 99 -10.00 4.27 25.08
C SER A 99 -8.83 4.80 24.22
N ASP A 100 -9.15 5.73 23.31
CA ASP A 100 -8.20 6.43 22.44
C ASP A 100 -7.50 5.54 21.40
N SER A 101 -8.31 4.78 20.65
CA SER A 101 -7.85 4.06 19.46
C SER A 101 -7.44 5.05 18.37
N LYS A 102 -6.28 4.81 17.73
CA LYS A 102 -5.72 5.69 16.67
C LYS A 102 -5.25 4.85 15.50
N LEU A 103 -5.39 5.38 14.29
CA LEU A 103 -4.80 4.80 13.09
C LEU A 103 -4.26 5.94 12.22
N PHE A 104 -2.99 5.83 11.86
CA PHE A 104 -2.29 6.72 10.95
C PHE A 104 -1.61 5.89 9.86
N SER A 105 -1.75 6.34 8.61
CA SER A 105 -1.08 5.74 7.46
C SER A 105 -0.34 6.81 6.66
N PHE A 106 0.87 6.48 6.23
CA PHE A 106 1.67 7.24 5.29
C PHE A 106 2.12 6.30 4.19
N ASN A 107 1.83 6.64 2.94
CA ASN A 107 2.38 5.91 1.79
C ASN A 107 3.03 6.88 0.84
N THR A 108 4.19 6.51 0.32
CA THR A 108 4.84 7.23 -0.76
C THR A 108 5.22 6.27 -1.86
N ARG A 109 5.29 6.77 -3.08
CA ARG A 109 5.75 6.02 -4.22
C ARG A 109 6.58 6.87 -5.15
N PHE A 110 7.67 6.29 -5.61
CA PHE A 110 8.60 6.88 -6.56
C PHE A 110 8.54 6.11 -7.87
N TYR A 111 8.59 6.84 -8.97
CA TYR A 111 8.54 6.30 -10.33
C TYR A 111 9.80 6.74 -11.07
N TYR A 112 10.66 5.80 -11.42
CA TYR A 112 11.81 6.08 -12.26
C TYR A 112 11.76 5.22 -13.52
N LYS A 113 11.42 5.84 -14.66
CA LYS A 113 11.16 5.14 -15.91
C LYS A 113 10.11 4.02 -15.66
N LYS A 114 10.50 2.76 -15.88
CA LYS A 114 9.69 1.56 -15.67
C LYS A 114 9.73 1.03 -14.23
N TRP A 115 10.64 1.53 -13.40
CA TRP A 115 10.77 1.11 -12.01
C TRP A 115 9.83 1.89 -11.12
N MET A 116 9.24 1.19 -10.16
CA MET A 116 8.36 1.74 -9.16
C MET A 116 8.82 1.27 -7.79
N GLN A 117 9.05 2.21 -6.89
CA GLN A 117 9.38 1.94 -5.49
C GLN A 117 8.27 2.49 -4.61
N SER A 118 7.64 1.64 -3.81
CA SER A 118 6.67 2.05 -2.80
C SER A 118 7.28 1.98 -1.40
N PHE A 119 6.74 2.79 -0.51
CA PHE A 119 6.98 2.74 0.92
C PHE A 119 5.68 3.01 1.66
N THR A 120 5.43 2.23 2.70
CA THR A 120 4.25 2.28 3.55
C THR A 120 4.68 2.28 5.00
N PHE A 121 4.08 3.17 5.77
CA PHE A 121 4.15 3.25 7.21
C PHE A 121 2.73 3.30 7.76
N ILE A 122 2.39 2.36 8.64
CA ILE A 122 1.10 2.30 9.32
C ILE A 122 1.37 2.18 10.80
N ASN A 123 0.75 3.04 11.60
CA ASN A 123 0.76 2.94 13.04
C ASN A 123 -0.67 2.90 13.55
N GLN A 124 -0.97 1.86 14.33
CA GLN A 124 -2.29 1.62 14.86
C GLN A 124 -2.24 1.37 16.36
N LYS A 125 -3.25 1.87 17.07
CA LYS A 125 -3.46 1.69 18.50
C LYS A 125 -4.91 1.30 18.75
N GLY A 126 -5.11 0.31 19.61
CA GLY A 126 -6.43 -0.18 20.04
C GLY A 126 -6.92 -1.34 19.17
N PHE A 127 -7.21 -2.46 19.83
CA PHE A 127 -7.71 -3.69 19.22
C PHE A 127 -8.85 -4.29 20.04
N TYR A 128 -9.62 -5.17 19.42
CA TYR A 128 -10.48 -6.13 20.09
C TYR A 128 -10.06 -7.54 19.71
N ALA A 129 -10.01 -8.42 20.70
CA ALA A 129 -10.03 -9.84 20.46
C ALA A 129 -11.46 -10.35 20.60
N SER A 130 -11.90 -11.18 19.66
CA SER A 130 -13.22 -11.82 19.71
C SER A 130 -13.08 -13.33 19.67
N GLU A 131 -13.72 -14.02 20.60
CA GLU A 131 -13.95 -15.48 20.56
C GLU A 131 -15.46 -15.70 20.76
N GLU A 132 -16.14 -16.19 19.73
CA GLU A 132 -17.59 -16.46 19.67
C GLU A 132 -18.49 -15.30 20.17
N THR A 133 -18.72 -15.23 21.49
CA THR A 133 -19.63 -14.29 22.18
C THR A 133 -18.90 -13.31 23.10
N ILE A 134 -17.61 -13.49 23.34
CA ILE A 134 -16.82 -12.64 24.25
C ILE A 134 -15.93 -11.71 23.41
N GLN A 135 -16.07 -10.41 23.66
CA GLN A 135 -15.23 -9.38 23.06
C GLN A 135 -14.38 -8.71 24.14
N VAL A 136 -13.06 -8.88 24.06
CA VAL A 136 -12.10 -8.29 25.00
C VAL A 136 -11.36 -7.15 24.32
N GLY A 137 -11.28 -6.01 25.00
CA GLY A 137 -10.61 -4.82 24.52
C GLY A 137 -9.14 -4.75 24.89
N PHE A 138 -8.28 -4.42 23.92
CA PHE A 138 -6.86 -4.14 24.11
C PHE A 138 -6.55 -2.69 23.72
N PRO A 139 -6.94 -1.72 24.56
CA PRO A 139 -6.84 -0.29 24.23
C PRO A 139 -5.40 0.22 24.13
N ARG A 140 -4.44 -0.43 24.82
CA ARG A 140 -3.02 -0.06 24.80
C ARG A 140 -2.22 -0.77 23.73
N MET A 141 -2.73 -1.87 23.18
CA MET A 141 -2.06 -2.61 22.11
C MET A 141 -1.80 -1.71 20.90
N ARG A 142 -0.61 -1.83 20.35
CA ARG A 142 -0.14 -1.09 19.18
C ARG A 142 0.44 -2.02 18.15
N THR A 143 0.27 -1.64 16.89
CA THR A 143 0.97 -2.26 15.77
C THR A 143 1.64 -1.20 14.93
N THR A 144 2.85 -1.49 14.48
CA THR A 144 3.59 -0.63 13.56
C THR A 144 4.04 -1.47 12.38
N LYS A 145 3.55 -1.14 11.18
CA LYS A 145 3.94 -1.78 9.93
C LYS A 145 4.75 -0.82 9.09
N ILE A 146 5.95 -1.23 8.68
CA ILE A 146 6.83 -0.47 7.82
C ILE A 146 7.29 -1.38 6.70
N GLY A 147 7.23 -0.91 5.46
CA GLY A 147 7.67 -1.72 4.34
C GLY A 147 7.43 -1.06 3.01
N GLY A 148 7.44 -1.85 1.96
CA GLY A 148 7.20 -1.37 0.61
C GLY A 148 7.52 -2.44 -0.43
N SER A 149 7.53 -2.00 -1.67
CA SER A 149 7.78 -2.89 -2.81
C SER A 149 8.58 -2.21 -3.90
N THR A 150 9.33 -3.02 -4.63
CA THR A 150 10.01 -2.65 -5.87
C THR A 150 9.35 -3.42 -7.00
N SER A 151 8.89 -2.72 -8.02
CA SER A 151 8.20 -3.31 -9.17
C SER A 151 8.75 -2.78 -10.49
N TYR A 152 8.59 -3.56 -11.55
CA TYR A 152 9.01 -3.17 -12.90
C TYR A 152 7.87 -3.29 -13.90
N VAL A 153 7.58 -2.23 -14.65
CA VAL A 153 6.51 -2.20 -15.67
C VAL A 153 7.09 -2.58 -17.03
N PHE A 154 6.77 -3.77 -17.54
CA PHE A 154 7.33 -4.23 -18.81
C PHE A 154 6.81 -3.48 -20.04
N ASN A 155 5.50 -3.22 -20.11
CA ASN A 155 4.86 -2.62 -21.29
C ASN A 155 4.90 -1.08 -21.24
N ASP A 156 5.57 -0.48 -22.21
CA ASP A 156 5.65 0.98 -22.40
C ASP A 156 4.30 1.64 -22.65
N ASN A 157 3.32 0.92 -23.18
CA ASN A 157 2.00 1.44 -23.50
C ASN A 157 1.06 1.42 -22.29
N PHE A 158 1.49 0.90 -21.14
CA PHE A 158 0.66 0.74 -19.96
C PHE A 158 1.02 1.76 -18.88
N SER A 159 0.03 2.51 -18.40
CA SER A 159 0.18 3.43 -17.29
C SER A 159 -0.30 2.82 -15.97
N TYR A 160 0.63 2.43 -15.11
CA TYR A 160 0.31 2.03 -13.74
C TYR A 160 -0.15 3.22 -12.87
N LYS A 161 0.30 4.45 -13.20
CA LYS A 161 -0.14 5.67 -12.49
C LYS A 161 -1.64 5.93 -12.67
N THR A 162 -2.21 5.55 -13.81
CA THR A 162 -3.67 5.55 -14.02
C THR A 162 -4.38 4.71 -12.96
N LEU A 163 -3.85 3.54 -12.61
CA LEU A 163 -4.44 2.66 -11.59
C LEU A 163 -4.34 3.22 -10.18
N VAL A 164 -3.30 3.97 -9.82
CA VAL A 164 -3.10 4.29 -8.39
C VAL A 164 -3.35 5.75 -8.02
N ASN A 165 -2.83 6.70 -8.78
CA ASN A 165 -2.84 8.12 -8.36
C ASN A 165 -3.43 9.09 -9.40
N GLN A 166 -3.79 8.61 -10.59
CA GLN A 166 -4.35 9.43 -11.67
C GLN A 166 -3.41 10.55 -12.15
N ASN A 167 -2.10 10.47 -11.88
CA ASN A 167 -1.13 11.42 -12.43
C ASN A 167 -0.84 11.17 -13.93
N GLU A 168 -1.33 10.06 -14.45
CA GLU A 168 -1.47 9.77 -15.88
C GLU A 168 -2.88 9.23 -16.13
N TRP A 169 -3.34 9.35 -17.37
CA TRP A 169 -4.61 8.81 -17.83
C TRP A 169 -4.41 7.95 -19.07
N GLN A 170 -4.74 6.67 -18.96
CA GLN A 170 -4.75 5.74 -20.10
C GLN A 170 -5.84 6.13 -21.10
N THR A 171 -5.45 6.42 -22.34
CA THR A 171 -6.36 6.81 -23.44
C THR A 171 -6.70 5.63 -24.36
N LYS A 172 -5.87 4.57 -24.36
CA LYS A 172 -6.12 3.33 -25.10
C LYS A 172 -5.91 2.12 -24.20
N SER A 173 -6.79 1.13 -24.28
CA SER A 173 -6.70 -0.07 -23.46
C SER A 173 -5.35 -0.77 -23.60
N SER A 174 -4.75 -1.14 -22.48
CA SER A 174 -3.40 -1.72 -22.44
C SER A 174 -3.22 -2.46 -21.12
N GLY A 175 -2.32 -3.44 -21.10
CA GLY A 175 -1.94 -4.17 -19.89
C GLY A 175 -0.44 -4.39 -19.79
N SER A 176 0.04 -4.68 -18.60
CA SER A 176 1.46 -5.00 -18.37
C SER A 176 1.61 -6.14 -17.39
N PHE A 177 2.59 -6.98 -17.68
CA PHE A 177 3.23 -7.81 -16.66
C PHE A 177 4.06 -6.89 -15.74
N ILE A 178 3.91 -7.06 -14.42
CA ILE A 178 4.56 -6.25 -13.39
C ILE A 178 5.00 -7.16 -12.23
N PRO A 179 6.20 -7.76 -12.26
CA PRO A 179 6.71 -8.45 -11.10
C PRO A 179 7.04 -7.45 -10.00
N SER A 180 6.74 -7.84 -8.76
CA SER A 180 6.98 -7.03 -7.57
C SER A 180 7.70 -7.85 -6.50
N PHE A 181 8.76 -7.27 -5.95
CA PHE A 181 9.37 -7.72 -4.71
C PHE A 181 8.83 -6.85 -3.57
N SER A 182 8.35 -7.48 -2.50
CA SER A 182 7.82 -6.76 -1.33
C SER A 182 8.56 -7.16 -0.07
N PHE A 183 8.73 -6.18 0.83
CA PHE A 183 9.28 -6.38 2.16
C PHE A 183 8.45 -5.59 3.17
N TYR A 184 7.99 -6.27 4.22
CA TYR A 184 7.28 -5.65 5.33
C TYR A 184 7.83 -6.12 6.66
N TYR A 185 7.98 -5.19 7.58
CA TYR A 185 8.21 -5.44 9.00
C TYR A 185 6.97 -4.98 9.76
N THR A 186 6.43 -5.85 10.61
CA THR A 186 5.33 -5.53 11.52
C THR A 186 5.74 -5.83 12.95
N ASN A 187 5.66 -4.83 13.80
CA ASN A 187 5.81 -4.99 15.25
C ASN A 187 4.43 -5.02 15.90
N LEU A 188 4.18 -6.01 16.75
CA LEU A 188 3.00 -6.14 17.61
C LEU A 188 3.43 -5.90 19.05
N ASN A 189 2.84 -4.91 19.72
CA ASN A 189 3.15 -4.60 21.11
C ASN A 189 1.86 -4.49 21.92
N LEU A 190 1.66 -5.41 22.86
CA LEU A 190 0.48 -5.47 23.72
C LEU A 190 0.36 -4.28 24.68
N ASN A 191 1.48 -3.73 25.17
CA ASN A 191 1.55 -2.61 26.13
C ASN A 191 0.63 -2.75 27.39
N ASP A 192 0.18 -3.96 27.72
CA ASP A 192 -0.82 -4.16 28.78
C ASP A 192 -0.24 -4.61 30.14
N VAL A 193 1.03 -5.01 30.19
CA VAL A 193 1.73 -5.44 31.42
C VAL A 193 3.20 -4.99 31.37
N PRO A 194 3.85 -4.70 32.52
CA PRO A 194 5.32 -4.58 32.56
C PRO A 194 5.94 -5.87 32.02
N ASN A 195 6.88 -5.77 31.08
CA ASN A 195 7.47 -6.89 30.31
C ASN A 195 6.54 -7.56 29.28
N SER A 196 5.56 -6.84 28.70
CA SER A 196 4.75 -7.38 27.60
C SER A 196 5.62 -7.83 26.42
N SER A 197 5.37 -9.03 25.92
CA SER A 197 6.05 -9.57 24.74
C SER A 197 5.79 -8.69 23.51
N ASN A 198 6.86 -8.38 22.77
CA ASN A 198 6.80 -7.75 21.46
C ASN A 198 6.94 -8.85 20.43
N GLY A 199 5.95 -8.98 19.53
CA GLY A 199 6.05 -9.87 18.38
C GLY A 199 6.62 -9.12 17.18
N ASP A 200 7.71 -9.61 16.61
CA ASP A 200 8.32 -9.08 15.39
C ASP A 200 8.03 -10.01 14.22
N ILE A 201 7.48 -9.43 13.15
CA ILE A 201 7.07 -10.17 11.95
C ILE A 201 7.76 -9.57 10.74
N TYR A 202 8.46 -10.40 9.96
CA TYR A 202 9.10 -10.01 8.71
C TYR A 202 8.51 -10.79 7.54
N VAL A 203 7.97 -10.09 6.55
CA VAL A 203 7.44 -10.66 5.32
C VAL A 203 8.33 -10.26 4.16
N PHE A 204 8.75 -11.25 3.38
CA PHE A 204 9.42 -11.05 2.09
C PHE A 204 8.65 -11.83 1.03
N SER A 205 8.32 -11.20 -0.09
CA SER A 205 7.59 -11.89 -1.16
C SER A 205 7.99 -11.44 -2.55
N LEU A 206 7.84 -12.36 -3.50
CA LEU A 206 7.93 -12.12 -4.93
C LEU A 206 6.58 -12.46 -5.55
N ALA A 207 5.95 -11.47 -6.17
CA ALA A 207 4.64 -11.57 -6.76
C ALA A 207 4.70 -11.13 -8.24
N PRO A 208 4.78 -12.07 -9.19
CA PRO A 208 4.42 -11.77 -10.57
C PRO A 208 2.96 -11.33 -10.63
N SER A 209 2.69 -10.27 -11.39
CA SER A 209 1.34 -9.73 -11.53
C SER A 209 1.07 -9.31 -12.96
N TYR A 210 -0.21 -9.26 -13.32
CA TYR A 210 -0.67 -8.69 -14.57
C TYR A 210 -1.76 -7.68 -14.29
N PHE A 211 -1.59 -6.47 -14.82
CA PHE A 211 -2.55 -5.39 -14.71
C PHE A 211 -3.07 -5.01 -16.10
N TYR A 212 -4.33 -4.60 -16.16
CA TYR A 212 -5.00 -4.18 -17.39
C TYR A 212 -5.87 -2.94 -17.15
N ASN A 213 -5.71 -1.95 -18.02
CA ASN A 213 -6.53 -0.76 -18.11
C ASN A 213 -7.47 -0.92 -19.32
N PHE A 214 -8.77 -1.02 -19.07
CA PHE A 214 -9.82 -1.06 -20.09
C PHE A 214 -10.46 0.32 -20.22
N VAL A 215 -10.16 1.01 -21.32
CA VAL A 215 -10.73 2.33 -21.65
C VAL A 215 -12.12 2.12 -22.25
N ILE A 216 -13.15 2.57 -21.53
CA ILE A 216 -14.55 2.47 -21.94
C ILE A 216 -14.93 3.68 -22.81
N SER A 217 -14.45 4.85 -22.43
CA SER A 217 -14.61 6.12 -23.14
C SER A 217 -13.45 7.04 -22.81
N ASP A 218 -13.37 8.20 -23.46
CA ASP A 218 -12.32 9.19 -23.22
C ASP A 218 -12.18 9.61 -21.75
N HIS A 219 -13.25 9.49 -20.96
CA HIS A 219 -13.31 9.92 -19.57
C HIS A 219 -13.53 8.78 -18.57
N ILE A 220 -13.81 7.54 -19.00
CA ILE A 220 -14.14 6.43 -18.11
C ILE A 220 -13.26 5.22 -18.41
N LEU A 221 -12.69 4.64 -17.36
CA LEU A 221 -11.83 3.47 -17.42
C LEU A 221 -12.14 2.50 -16.28
N ILE A 222 -12.04 1.20 -16.59
CA ILE A 222 -11.94 0.14 -15.59
C ILE A 222 -10.50 -0.39 -15.59
N GLY A 223 -9.88 -0.39 -14.42
CA GLY A 223 -8.58 -0.99 -14.19
C GLY A 223 -8.72 -2.26 -13.37
N SER A 224 -7.95 -3.29 -13.69
CA SER A 224 -7.91 -4.52 -12.91
C SER A 224 -6.50 -5.09 -12.86
N GLY A 225 -6.19 -5.85 -11.82
CA GLY A 225 -4.94 -6.55 -11.70
C GLY A 225 -5.02 -7.75 -10.77
N LEU A 226 -4.18 -8.74 -11.07
CA LEU A 226 -4.03 -9.94 -10.27
C LEU A 226 -2.55 -10.23 -10.07
N ALA A 227 -2.16 -10.56 -8.84
CA ALA A 227 -0.83 -11.07 -8.52
C ALA A 227 -0.94 -12.41 -7.81
N LEU A 228 -0.05 -13.33 -8.19
CA LEU A 228 0.11 -14.63 -7.56
C LEU A 228 1.57 -14.77 -7.17
N GLY A 229 1.86 -14.70 -5.89
CA GLY A 229 3.21 -14.67 -5.36
C GLY A 229 3.48 -15.75 -4.34
N ALA A 230 4.75 -15.87 -4.02
CA ALA A 230 5.22 -16.67 -2.90
C ALA A 230 6.31 -15.91 -2.15
N GLY A 231 6.51 -16.29 -0.90
CA GLY A 231 7.41 -15.60 -0.01
C GLY A 231 7.72 -16.39 1.23
N ILE A 232 8.34 -15.69 2.17
CA ILE A 232 8.61 -16.18 3.51
C ILE A 232 8.07 -15.18 4.52
N ASN A 233 7.60 -15.71 5.64
CA ASN A 233 7.23 -14.93 6.80
C ASN A 233 8.01 -15.45 8.01
N ASP A 234 8.71 -14.56 8.69
CA ASP A 234 9.43 -14.85 9.93
C ASP A 234 8.67 -14.22 11.11
N VAL A 235 8.23 -15.03 12.06
CA VAL A 235 7.56 -14.58 13.28
C VAL A 235 8.45 -14.93 14.45
N ASP A 236 9.04 -13.93 15.11
CA ASP A 236 9.93 -14.10 16.27
C ASP A 236 11.07 -15.13 16.04
N GLY A 237 11.57 -15.24 14.80
CA GLY A 237 12.64 -16.17 14.41
C GLY A 237 12.17 -17.51 13.82
N GLU A 238 10.86 -17.76 13.79
CA GLU A 238 10.28 -18.91 13.10
C GLU A 238 9.89 -18.55 11.66
N THR A 239 10.65 -19.07 10.70
CA THR A 239 10.39 -18.84 9.27
C THR A 239 9.42 -19.87 8.71
N SER A 240 8.40 -19.40 8.01
CA SER A 240 7.38 -20.20 7.32
C SER A 240 7.21 -19.75 5.86
N ALA A 241 6.77 -20.67 5.00
CA ALA A 241 6.43 -20.35 3.63
C ALA A 241 5.11 -19.58 3.55
N LEU A 242 5.04 -18.63 2.61
CA LEU A 242 3.91 -17.74 2.41
C LEU A 242 3.45 -17.81 0.96
N LEU A 243 2.14 -17.93 0.74
CA LEU A 243 1.52 -17.67 -0.55
C LEU A 243 0.86 -16.28 -0.53
N GLN A 244 1.00 -15.55 -1.64
CA GLN A 244 0.42 -14.23 -1.80
C GLN A 244 -0.59 -14.23 -2.95
N LEU A 245 -1.78 -13.68 -2.71
CA LEU A 245 -2.78 -13.42 -3.73
C LEU A 245 -3.25 -11.97 -3.61
N ASP A 246 -2.94 -11.17 -4.64
CA ASP A 246 -3.39 -9.78 -4.71
C ASP A 246 -4.42 -9.61 -5.80
N PHE A 247 -5.47 -8.85 -5.51
CA PHE A 247 -6.46 -8.42 -6.47
C PHE A 247 -6.62 -6.90 -6.40
N ASN A 248 -6.65 -6.24 -7.56
CA ASN A 248 -6.91 -4.83 -7.71
C ASN A 248 -8.07 -4.66 -8.70
N LEU A 249 -9.03 -3.81 -8.35
CA LEU A 249 -10.09 -3.37 -9.25
C LEU A 249 -10.30 -1.88 -9.05
N LYS A 250 -10.48 -1.15 -10.14
CA LYS A 250 -10.69 0.28 -10.14
C LYS A 250 -11.71 0.68 -11.19
N LEU A 251 -12.62 1.58 -10.81
CA LEU A 251 -13.45 2.34 -11.74
C LEU A 251 -13.06 3.81 -11.59
N ALA A 252 -12.70 4.44 -12.70
CA ALA A 252 -12.19 5.81 -12.70
C ALA A 252 -12.91 6.68 -13.73
N TYR A 253 -13.20 7.91 -13.32
CA TYR A 253 -13.57 9.02 -14.17
C TYR A 253 -12.43 10.05 -14.20
N ASN A 254 -12.10 10.57 -15.38
CA ASN A 254 -11.04 11.56 -15.53
C ASN A 254 -11.39 12.65 -16.55
N SER A 255 -11.10 13.89 -16.18
CA SER A 255 -10.97 15.05 -17.06
C SER A 255 -9.59 15.70 -16.84
N ASP A 256 -9.27 16.76 -17.58
CA ASP A 256 -7.97 17.44 -17.48
C ASP A 256 -7.69 18.13 -16.14
N ARG A 257 -8.75 18.43 -15.38
CA ARG A 257 -8.67 19.11 -14.08
C ARG A 257 -9.25 18.28 -12.96
N PHE A 258 -10.42 17.67 -13.16
CA PHE A 258 -11.11 16.88 -12.14
C PHE A 258 -10.99 15.40 -12.42
N PHE A 259 -10.90 14.60 -11.37
CA PHE A 259 -10.97 13.14 -11.47
C PHE A 259 -11.64 12.58 -10.22
N ALA A 260 -12.23 11.40 -10.38
CA ALA A 260 -12.78 10.64 -9.27
C ALA A 260 -12.59 9.16 -9.55
N TYR A 261 -12.40 8.35 -8.51
CA TYR A 261 -12.34 6.92 -8.68
C TYR A 261 -12.78 6.19 -7.41
N THR A 262 -13.23 4.96 -7.63
CA THR A 262 -13.35 3.96 -6.57
C THR A 262 -12.40 2.80 -6.88
N SER A 263 -11.80 2.21 -5.85
CA SER A 263 -10.97 1.02 -6.02
C SER A 263 -11.14 0.03 -4.88
N LEU A 264 -11.17 -1.25 -5.24
CA LEU A 264 -11.09 -2.38 -4.34
C LEU A 264 -9.69 -2.99 -4.47
N ASN A 265 -8.97 -3.13 -3.36
CA ASN A 265 -7.73 -3.90 -3.33
C ASN A 265 -7.82 -4.97 -2.25
N THR A 266 -7.45 -6.19 -2.58
CA THR A 266 -7.31 -7.27 -1.62
C THR A 266 -5.90 -7.82 -1.70
N VAL A 267 -5.26 -7.99 -0.56
CA VAL A 267 -3.97 -8.66 -0.41
C VAL A 267 -4.16 -9.78 0.61
N ASN A 268 -3.97 -11.02 0.17
CA ASN A 268 -4.06 -12.18 1.02
C ASN A 268 -2.69 -12.82 1.16
N PHE A 269 -2.23 -12.95 2.39
CA PHE A 269 -1.09 -13.77 2.74
C PHE A 269 -1.57 -15.04 3.42
N VAL A 270 -1.36 -16.19 2.78
CA VAL A 270 -1.79 -17.50 3.27
C VAL A 270 -0.57 -18.29 3.70
N GLN A 271 -0.53 -18.69 4.96
CA GLN A 271 0.54 -19.52 5.53
C GLN A 271 0.23 -21.01 5.44
N ASN A 272 1.27 -21.84 5.33
CA ASN A 272 1.12 -23.30 5.33
C ASN A 272 0.70 -23.83 6.72
N GLY A 273 -0.06 -24.92 6.75
CA GLY A 273 -0.86 -25.34 7.91
C GLY A 273 -0.10 -25.72 9.19
N ASP A 274 1.21 -25.95 9.11
CA ASP A 274 2.00 -26.53 10.20
C ASP A 274 2.61 -25.51 11.17
N ALA A 275 2.57 -24.20 10.87
CA ALA A 275 3.10 -23.16 11.76
C ALA A 275 2.33 -23.09 13.10
N GLU A 276 3.05 -22.95 14.22
CA GLU A 276 2.47 -22.80 15.56
C GLU A 276 1.79 -21.43 15.74
N ALA A 277 2.40 -20.37 15.21
CA ALA A 277 1.80 -19.05 15.09
C ALA A 277 1.38 -18.77 13.63
N ARG A 278 0.07 -18.75 13.36
CA ARG A 278 -0.44 -18.25 12.07
C ARG A 278 -0.66 -16.76 12.16
N LEU A 279 -0.24 -16.01 11.13
CA LEU A 279 -0.65 -14.62 10.90
C LEU A 279 -1.12 -14.48 9.46
N ASN A 280 -2.38 -14.81 9.22
CA ASN A 280 -3.02 -14.53 7.93
C ASN A 280 -3.39 -13.06 7.90
N ASP A 281 -2.60 -12.25 7.20
CA ASP A 281 -2.88 -10.84 6.94
C ASP A 281 -3.74 -10.79 5.67
N ASN A 282 -5.06 -10.74 5.85
CA ASN A 282 -6.00 -10.47 4.77
C ASN A 282 -6.42 -9.00 4.88
N ILE A 283 -5.92 -8.19 3.95
CA ILE A 283 -6.24 -6.77 3.88
C ILE A 283 -7.11 -6.55 2.66
N SER A 284 -8.38 -6.24 2.89
CA SER A 284 -9.27 -5.70 1.87
C SER A 284 -9.48 -4.21 2.10
N THR A 285 -9.31 -3.42 1.05
CA THR A 285 -9.49 -1.97 1.08
C THR A 285 -10.49 -1.53 0.02
N LEU A 286 -11.45 -0.71 0.44
CA LEU A 286 -12.36 0.00 -0.46
C LEU A 286 -12.05 1.50 -0.35
N LYS A 287 -11.60 2.09 -1.46
CA LYS A 287 -11.21 3.50 -1.52
C LYS A 287 -12.14 4.27 -2.42
N PHE A 288 -12.61 5.42 -1.97
CA PHE A 288 -13.28 6.43 -2.80
C PHE A 288 -12.43 7.69 -2.79
N SER A 289 -12.17 8.27 -3.96
CA SER A 289 -11.31 9.43 -4.08
C SER A 289 -11.85 10.43 -5.09
N VAL A 290 -11.74 11.71 -4.76
CA VAL A 290 -12.04 12.84 -5.63
C VAL A 290 -10.86 13.79 -5.59
N GLY A 291 -10.46 14.29 -6.75
CA GLY A 291 -9.30 15.15 -6.84
C GLY A 291 -9.35 16.19 -7.94
N TYR A 292 -8.38 17.10 -7.85
CA TYR A 292 -8.20 18.24 -8.71
C TYR A 292 -6.72 18.41 -9.08
N ARG A 293 -6.46 18.81 -10.33
CA ARG A 293 -5.13 19.11 -10.84
C ARG A 293 -4.96 20.60 -11.02
N PHE A 294 -3.91 21.15 -10.42
CA PHE A 294 -3.57 22.57 -10.49
C PHE A 294 -2.10 22.76 -10.86
N ASP A 295 -1.78 23.93 -11.39
CA ASP A 295 -0.42 24.26 -11.78
C ASP A 295 0.48 24.37 -10.53
N PRO A 296 1.69 23.80 -10.57
CA PRO A 296 2.59 23.82 -9.42
C PRO A 296 2.96 25.26 -9.06
N PRO A 297 3.01 25.61 -7.75
CA PRO A 297 3.58 26.88 -7.32
C PRO A 297 5.02 27.02 -7.82
N ARG A 298 5.42 28.24 -8.23
CA ARG A 298 6.74 28.52 -8.82
C ARG A 298 7.92 27.93 -8.01
N LYS A 299 7.87 28.03 -6.68
CA LYS A 299 8.90 27.46 -5.79
C LYS A 299 9.02 25.93 -5.89
N VAL A 300 7.90 25.22 -6.04
CA VAL A 300 7.89 23.75 -6.19
C VAL A 300 8.53 23.35 -7.52
N LYS A 301 8.19 24.09 -8.59
CA LYS A 301 8.79 23.90 -9.90
C LYS A 301 10.30 24.13 -9.90
N GLU A 302 10.76 25.21 -9.26
CA GLU A 302 12.20 25.53 -9.13
C GLU A 302 12.98 24.48 -8.33
N VAL A 303 12.39 23.92 -7.27
CA VAL A 303 13.01 22.81 -6.51
C VAL A 303 13.11 21.57 -7.37
N TYR A 304 12.06 21.22 -8.11
CA TYR A 304 12.09 20.07 -9.02
C TYR A 304 13.16 20.24 -10.10
N GLU A 305 13.22 21.39 -10.77
CA GLU A 305 14.21 21.63 -11.83
C GLU A 305 15.65 21.47 -11.32
N LYS A 306 15.93 21.91 -10.08
CA LYS A 306 17.23 21.69 -9.43
C LYS A 306 17.51 20.22 -9.13
N VAL A 307 16.51 19.45 -8.73
CA VAL A 307 16.64 18.00 -8.50
C VAL A 307 16.90 17.30 -9.83
N ASN A 308 16.06 17.55 -10.84
CA ASN A 308 16.21 16.98 -12.18
C ASN A 308 17.58 17.25 -12.79
N GLN A 309 18.09 18.48 -12.70
CA GLN A 309 19.43 18.80 -13.19
C GLN A 309 20.54 17.97 -12.51
N LYS A 310 20.36 17.56 -11.26
CA LYS A 310 21.34 16.76 -10.51
C LYS A 310 21.17 15.26 -10.69
N THR A 311 19.93 14.79 -10.85
CA THR A 311 19.60 13.35 -10.81
C THR A 311 19.08 12.80 -12.14
N GLY A 312 18.81 13.64 -13.14
CA GLY A 312 18.16 13.23 -14.38
C GLY A 312 16.75 12.66 -14.21
N LEU A 313 16.06 13.05 -13.10
CA LEU A 313 14.69 12.65 -12.73
C LEU A 313 13.68 13.74 -13.08
#